data_AF-A0A8E2H3V0-F1
#
_entry.id   AF-A0A8E2H3V0-F1
#
_cell.length_a   1.000
_cell.length_b   1.000
_cell.length_c   1.000
_cell.angle_alpha   90.00
_cell.angle_beta   90.00
_cell.angle_gamma   90.00
#
_symmetry.space_group_name_H-M   'P 1'
#
loop_
_entity.id
_entity.type
_entity.pdbx_description
1 polymer ?
#
loop_
_entity_poly.entity_id
_entity_poly.type
_entity_poly.pdbx_seq_one_letter_code
_entity_poly.pdbx_strand_id
1 'polypeptide(L)'
;MTDFGFGKGGAKPKAEAAATKLDLGGMPNGPIENDRMRERDAMERAERVGFTDRGQGRGVVRRKRVAQPTATVYVKGPEELIEWFIHYTESKGHSAYWKAIKDFRAMVEGR
;
A
#
# COMPACT_ATOMS: atom_id res chain seq x y z
N MET A 1 -19.42 -2.60 -22.74
CA MET A 1 -19.23 -1.88 -21.47
C MET A 1 -19.30 -2.91 -20.37
N THR A 2 -18.22 -3.09 -19.61
CA THR A 2 -18.10 -4.14 -18.60
C THR A 2 -18.51 -3.55 -17.25
N ASP A 3 -19.70 -3.90 -16.78
CA ASP A 3 -20.23 -3.49 -15.48
C ASP A 3 -19.53 -4.27 -14.35
N PHE A 4 -18.82 -3.55 -13.49
CA PHE A 4 -18.23 -4.12 -12.27
C PHE A 4 -19.31 -4.20 -11.19
N GLY A 5 -19.80 -5.41 -10.95
CA GLY A 5 -20.85 -5.74 -9.99
C GLY A 5 -20.43 -5.57 -8.52
N PHE A 6 -20.37 -4.35 -8.03
CA PHE A 6 -20.46 -4.05 -6.60
C PHE A 6 -21.92 -3.84 -6.20
N GLY A 7 -22.71 -4.90 -6.36
CA GLY A 7 -24.08 -4.98 -5.87
C GLY A 7 -24.09 -5.27 -4.37
N LYS A 8 -24.50 -4.27 -3.60
CA LYS A 8 -24.88 -4.41 -2.18
C LYS A 8 -26.18 -5.22 -2.11
N GLY A 9 -26.12 -6.42 -1.51
CA GLY A 9 -27.31 -7.19 -1.17
C GLY A 9 -27.31 -8.64 -1.68
N GLY A 10 -26.46 -9.49 -1.10
CA GLY A 10 -26.58 -10.94 -1.22
C GLY A 10 -26.94 -11.53 0.13
N ALA A 11 -28.15 -12.07 0.26
CA ALA A 11 -28.58 -12.86 1.42
C ALA A 11 -27.60 -14.03 1.60
N LYS A 12 -26.98 -14.15 2.79
CA LYS A 12 -26.14 -15.30 3.12
C LYS A 12 -27.02 -16.55 3.24
N PRO A 13 -26.78 -17.63 2.48
CA PRO A 13 -27.35 -18.92 2.82
C PRO A 13 -26.75 -19.38 4.16
N LYS A 14 -27.60 -19.87 5.07
CA LYS A 14 -27.19 -20.54 6.30
C LYS A 14 -26.38 -21.78 5.91
N ALA A 15 -25.06 -21.67 5.95
CA ALA A 15 -24.18 -22.83 5.93
C ALA A 15 -24.17 -23.43 7.34
N GLU A 16 -24.67 -24.66 7.45
CA GLU A 16 -24.52 -25.52 8.61
C GLU A 16 -23.05 -25.56 9.04
N ALA A 17 -22.83 -25.35 10.33
CA ALA A 17 -21.51 -25.40 10.96
C ALA A 17 -21.01 -26.86 11.03
N ALA A 18 -20.55 -27.39 9.90
CA ALA A 18 -19.60 -28.49 9.89
C ALA A 18 -18.20 -27.90 10.08
N ALA A 19 -17.92 -27.42 11.28
CA ALA A 19 -16.56 -27.18 11.72
C ALA A 19 -15.89 -28.54 11.85
N THR A 20 -15.22 -29.02 10.80
CA THR A 20 -14.07 -29.91 10.95
C THR A 20 -13.07 -29.12 11.78
N LYS A 21 -13.20 -29.26 13.10
CA LYS A 21 -12.26 -28.74 14.10
C LYS A 21 -10.90 -29.30 13.69
N LEU A 22 -10.09 -28.45 13.06
CA LEU A 22 -8.65 -28.66 12.99
C LEU A 22 -8.21 -28.89 14.43
N ASP A 23 -7.62 -30.05 14.70
CA ASP A 23 -7.06 -30.36 16.00
C ASP A 23 -5.80 -29.50 16.18
N LEU A 24 -5.99 -28.35 16.81
CA LEU A 24 -4.94 -27.38 17.11
C LEU A 24 -4.30 -27.67 18.48
N GLY A 25 -4.62 -28.81 19.12
CA GLY A 25 -4.11 -29.16 20.46
C GLY A 25 -2.60 -29.33 20.54
N GLY A 26 -1.92 -29.52 19.40
CA GLY A 26 -0.47 -29.60 19.30
C GLY A 26 0.23 -28.29 18.91
N MET A 27 -0.50 -27.20 18.64
CA MET A 27 0.12 -25.95 18.24
C MET A 27 0.53 -25.13 19.48
N PRO A 28 1.79 -24.65 19.55
CA PRO A 28 2.23 -23.82 20.66
C PRO A 28 1.43 -22.50 20.67
N ASN A 29 0.66 -22.29 21.73
CA ASN A 29 -0.04 -21.03 21.97
C ASN A 29 0.92 -20.04 22.63
N GLY A 30 1.63 -19.27 21.82
CA GLY A 30 2.57 -18.24 22.26
C GLY A 30 3.35 -17.64 21.09
N PRO A 31 4.15 -16.59 21.32
CA PRO A 31 5.09 -16.10 20.31
C PRO A 31 6.00 -17.25 19.88
N ILE A 32 6.10 -17.49 18.56
CA ILE A 32 7.01 -18.50 18.02
C ILE A 32 8.43 -18.03 18.31
N GLU A 33 9.12 -18.73 19.21
CA GLU A 33 10.51 -18.45 19.53
C GLU A 33 11.40 -19.12 18.48
N ASN A 34 12.08 -18.31 17.69
CA ASN A 34 12.95 -18.78 16.62
C ASN A 34 14.33 -19.13 17.19
N ASP A 35 14.57 -20.42 17.40
CA ASP A 35 15.90 -20.95 17.72
C ASP A 35 16.78 -20.96 16.47
N ARG A 36 17.91 -20.25 16.53
CA ARG A 36 18.88 -20.11 15.43
C ARG A 36 19.42 -21.45 14.93
N MET A 37 19.50 -22.47 15.78
CA MET A 37 19.94 -23.80 15.37
C MET A 37 18.87 -24.51 14.54
N ARG A 38 17.59 -24.41 14.95
CA ARG A 38 16.47 -25.01 14.21
C ARG A 38 16.24 -24.35 12.87
N GLU A 39 16.49 -23.04 12.77
CA GLU A 39 16.42 -22.31 11.49
C GLU A 39 17.45 -22.83 10.49
N ARG A 40 18.69 -23.11 10.93
CA ARG A 40 19.75 -23.66 10.07
C ARG A 40 19.39 -25.05 9.55
N ASP A 41 18.94 -25.95 10.43
CA ASP A 41 18.52 -27.30 10.03
C ASP A 41 17.32 -27.27 9.06
N ALA A 42 16.42 -26.29 9.22
CA ALA A 42 15.30 -26.10 8.33
C ALA A 42 15.75 -25.57 6.95
N MET A 43 16.73 -24.65 6.91
CA MET A 43 17.33 -24.15 5.67
C MET A 43 18.06 -25.26 4.92
N GLU A 44 18.87 -26.08 5.58
CA GLU A 44 19.57 -27.21 4.94
C GLU A 44 18.59 -28.22 4.34
N ARG A 45 17.50 -28.51 5.06
CA ARG A 45 16.43 -29.37 4.53
C ARG A 45 15.71 -28.75 3.34
N ALA A 46 15.50 -27.43 3.36
CA ALA A 46 14.87 -26.68 2.28
C ALA A 46 15.75 -26.69 1.02
N GLU A 47 17.06 -26.45 1.16
CA GLU A 47 18.02 -26.53 0.05
C GLU A 47 18.06 -27.92 -0.58
N ARG A 48 18.03 -28.98 0.24
CA ARG A 48 18.00 -30.37 -0.24
C ARG A 48 16.77 -30.71 -1.08
N VAL A 49 15.63 -30.06 -0.84
CA VAL A 49 14.41 -30.23 -1.65
C VAL A 49 14.32 -29.22 -2.81
N GLY A 50 15.40 -28.47 -3.07
CA GLY A 50 15.47 -27.50 -4.16
C GLY A 50 14.75 -26.18 -3.87
N PHE A 51 14.43 -25.90 -2.61
CA PHE A 51 13.85 -24.62 -2.22
C PHE A 51 14.95 -23.55 -2.21
N THR A 52 14.88 -22.62 -3.16
CA THR A 52 15.77 -21.46 -3.20
C THR A 52 15.04 -20.24 -2.64
N ASP A 53 15.59 -19.62 -1.60
CA ASP A 53 15.07 -18.38 -1.04
C ASP A 53 15.28 -17.22 -2.03
N ARG A 54 14.20 -16.82 -2.71
CA ARG A 54 14.19 -15.68 -3.65
C ARG A 54 14.03 -14.32 -2.95
N GLY A 55 13.89 -14.29 -1.62
CA GLY A 55 13.62 -13.09 -0.82
C GLY A 55 14.83 -12.51 -0.07
N GLN A 56 15.89 -13.29 0.13
CA GLN A 56 17.13 -12.82 0.77
C GLN A 56 18.13 -12.15 -0.19
N GLY A 57 17.85 -12.13 -1.49
CA GLY A 57 18.59 -11.35 -2.47
C GLY A 57 18.29 -9.87 -2.32
N ARG A 58 19.11 -9.16 -1.52
CA ARG A 58 19.10 -7.69 -1.36
C ARG A 58 17.84 -7.18 -0.66
N GLY A 59 17.94 -7.16 0.68
CA GLY A 59 16.95 -6.64 1.63
C GLY A 59 15.84 -5.81 1.00
N VAL A 60 14.66 -6.43 0.86
CA VAL A 60 13.41 -5.69 0.67
C VAL A 60 13.12 -5.01 2.00
N VAL A 61 13.89 -3.97 2.29
CA VAL A 61 13.52 -2.94 3.26
C VAL A 61 12.24 -2.37 2.66
N ARG A 62 11.09 -2.89 3.09
CA ARG A 62 9.82 -2.21 2.92
C ARG A 62 9.97 -0.90 3.68
N ARG A 63 10.54 0.11 3.01
CA ARG A 63 10.53 1.50 3.47
C ARG A 63 9.05 1.81 3.62
N LYS A 64 8.56 1.73 4.86
CA LYS A 64 7.24 2.18 5.24
C LYS A 64 7.22 3.65 4.84
N ARG A 65 6.60 3.96 3.70
CA ARG A 65 6.47 5.33 3.23
C ARG A 65 5.67 6.03 4.32
N VAL A 66 6.35 6.90 5.08
CA VAL A 66 5.68 7.75 6.05
C VAL A 66 4.74 8.62 5.23
N ALA A 67 3.44 8.42 5.40
CA ALA A 67 2.45 9.22 4.72
C ALA A 67 2.68 10.68 5.15
N GLN A 68 2.99 11.53 4.18
CA GLN A 68 3.08 12.96 4.46
C GLN A 68 1.69 13.44 4.88
N PRO A 69 1.58 14.31 5.90
CA PRO A 69 0.30 14.87 6.27
C PRO A 69 -0.29 15.64 5.08
N THR A 70 -1.41 15.18 4.57
CA THR A 70 -2.14 15.79 3.45
C THR A 70 -3.27 16.66 3.98
N ALA A 71 -3.36 17.90 3.50
CA ALA A 71 -4.52 18.77 3.71
C ALA A 71 -5.21 19.04 2.38
N THR A 72 -6.53 19.15 2.40
CA THR A 72 -7.34 19.49 1.22
C THR A 72 -7.69 20.97 1.27
N VAL A 73 -7.51 21.66 0.14
CA VAL A 73 -7.84 23.09 0.00
C VAL A 73 -8.90 23.23 -1.08
N TYR A 74 -9.96 23.97 -0.78
CA TYR A 74 -10.98 24.38 -1.76
C TYR A 74 -10.73 25.84 -2.12
N VAL A 75 -10.52 26.11 -3.39
CA VAL A 75 -10.32 27.47 -3.91
C VAL A 75 -11.60 27.90 -4.59
N LYS A 76 -12.17 29.03 -4.15
CA LYS A 76 -13.26 29.72 -4.84
C LYS A 76 -12.72 31.05 -5.36
N GLY A 77 -12.96 31.34 -6.63
CA GLY A 77 -12.49 32.57 -7.26
C GLY A 77 -13.22 32.82 -8.57
N PRO A 78 -12.86 33.91 -9.27
CA PRO A 78 -13.34 34.19 -10.62
C PRO A 78 -13.03 33.02 -11.57
N GLU A 79 -13.98 32.66 -12.42
CA GLU A 79 -13.89 31.52 -13.34
C GLU A 79 -12.67 31.65 -14.26
N GLU A 80 -12.51 32.83 -14.89
CA GLU A 80 -11.38 33.14 -15.77
C GLU A 80 -10.01 32.92 -15.11
N LEU A 81 -9.89 33.22 -13.81
CA LEU A 81 -8.64 33.04 -13.07
C LEU A 81 -8.34 31.56 -12.81
N ILE A 82 -9.38 30.77 -12.50
CA ILE A 82 -9.25 29.33 -12.28
C ILE A 82 -8.87 28.63 -13.59
N GLU A 83 -9.54 28.98 -14.69
CA GLU A 83 -9.22 28.46 -16.02
C GLU A 83 -7.80 28.82 -16.46
N TRP A 84 -7.41 30.08 -16.28
CA TRP A 84 -6.04 30.51 -16.54
C TRP A 84 -5.03 29.69 -15.72
N PHE A 85 -5.30 29.44 -14.44
CA PHE A 85 -4.41 28.65 -13.59
C PHE A 85 -4.28 27.20 -14.09
N ILE A 86 -5.38 26.58 -14.50
CA ILE A 86 -5.37 25.22 -15.08
C ILE A 86 -4.46 25.20 -16.32
N HIS A 87 -4.68 26.09 -17.28
CA HIS A 87 -3.85 26.19 -18.48
C HIS A 87 -2.38 26.50 -18.19
N TYR A 88 -2.12 27.37 -17.22
CA TYR A 88 -0.77 27.66 -16.76
C TYR A 88 -0.08 26.39 -16.25
N THR A 89 -0.75 25.58 -15.42
CA THR A 89 -0.17 24.34 -14.90
C THR A 89 0.07 23.28 -15.96
N GLU A 90 -0.82 23.18 -16.96
CA GLU A 90 -0.65 22.31 -18.12
C GLU A 90 0.56 22.70 -18.97
N SER A 91 0.72 24.00 -19.25
CA SER A 91 1.84 24.53 -20.03
C SER A 91 3.21 24.24 -19.39
N LYS A 92 3.26 24.14 -18.06
CA LYS A 92 4.46 23.81 -17.27
C LYS A 92 4.70 22.31 -17.13
N GLY A 93 3.80 21.46 -17.63
CA GLY A 93 3.90 20.00 -17.53
C GLY A 93 3.74 19.49 -16.10
N HIS A 94 3.05 20.23 -15.23
CA HIS A 94 2.84 19.80 -13.86
C HIS A 94 1.76 18.72 -13.80
N SER A 95 2.15 17.53 -13.37
CA SER A 95 1.21 16.41 -13.14
C SER A 95 0.21 16.63 -11.99
N ALA A 96 0.37 17.71 -11.21
CA ALA A 96 -0.49 18.03 -10.07
C ALA A 96 -0.39 19.52 -9.71
N TYR A 97 -1.52 20.15 -9.40
CA TYR A 97 -1.63 21.59 -9.11
C TYR A 97 -0.75 22.06 -7.94
N TRP A 98 -0.50 21.21 -6.94
CA TRP A 98 0.36 21.57 -5.80
C TRP A 98 1.81 21.84 -6.22
N LYS A 99 2.28 21.28 -7.35
CA LYS A 99 3.63 21.57 -7.87
C LYS A 99 3.73 23.02 -8.33
N ALA A 100 2.71 23.55 -9.00
CA ALA A 100 2.66 24.95 -9.38
C ALA A 100 2.67 25.87 -8.14
N ILE A 101 1.95 25.47 -7.07
CA ILE A 101 1.98 26.19 -5.79
C ILE A 101 3.37 26.15 -5.15
N LYS A 102 4.05 24.99 -5.21
CA LYS A 102 5.42 24.86 -4.69
C LYS A 102 6.41 25.73 -5.46
N ASP A 103 6.29 25.77 -6.79
CA ASP A 103 7.16 26.58 -7.64
C ASP A 103 6.91 28.07 -7.39
N PHE A 104 5.64 28.47 -7.27
CA PHE A 104 5.27 29.82 -6.86
C PHE A 104 5.86 30.18 -5.48
N ARG A 105 5.74 29.27 -4.50
CA ARG A 105 6.33 29.46 -3.17
C ARG A 105 7.84 29.67 -3.25
N ALA A 106 8.54 28.88 -4.06
CA ALA A 106 9.98 29.04 -4.27
C ALA A 106 10.34 30.39 -4.90
N MET A 107 9.51 30.91 -5.82
CA MET A 107 9.71 32.23 -6.42
C MET A 107 9.49 33.38 -5.42
N VAL A 108 8.53 33.24 -4.49
CA VAL A 108 8.19 34.30 -3.52
C VAL A 108 9.13 34.28 -2.31
N GLU A 109 9.46 33.11 -1.79
CA GLU A 109 10.32 32.94 -0.61
C GLU A 109 11.82 32.90 -0.96
N GLY A 110 12.17 32.67 -2.23
CA GLY A 110 13.56 32.68 -2.71
C GLY A 110 14.12 34.06 -3.04
N ARG A 111 13.47 35.12 -2.56
CA ARG A 111 13.84 36.52 -2.77
C ARG A 111 14.34 37.16 -1.48
#